data_AF-A0A521EDG9-F1
#
_entry.id   AF-A0A521EDG9-F1
#
_cell.length_a   1.000
_cell.length_b   1.000
_cell.length_c   1.000
_cell.angle_alpha   90.00
_cell.angle_beta   90.00
_cell.angle_gamma   90.00
#
_symmetry.space_group_name_H-M   'P 1'
#
loop_
_entity.id
_entity.type
_entity.pdbx_description
1 polymer ?
#
loop_
_entity_poly.entity_id
_entity_poly.type
_entity_poly.pdbx_seq_one_letter_code
_entity_poly.pdbx_strand_id
1 'polypeptide(L)'
;MNKLIFLKAYLRGFIVSKFKVQNNNAETNRYKDYGILNPSIGTANLGDLIIYDSVYSKLRNIYPDDLFTDFPTQLYTSHDAMISMNERHLLFVSGTNLLSSNLDRIFQWKIHFGHKRLLKNKVVLMGCGWWQYQGGINKYTAAIYKTILSKDVLHSVRDEYTANKLKSIGINNVINTSCPTLWSLSPEKCKQIPVSKASEVVTTLTFYHKNSELDKTMLRILSENYNKVYLWIQGMNDFHYYNEINENFHNIELISPSIEAYNNLLEKGNIDYIGTRLHAGVRALQKNIRTLILAVDNRAIEISKDVNLNVIKREDVLDMVNFIDNDYVTNIKLPTGNIDKWISSLNKYK
;
A
#
# COMPACT_ATOMS: atom_id res chain seq x y z
N MET A 1 19.77 -16.80 -38.38
CA MET A 1 19.42 -18.09 -37.75
C MET A 1 19.00 -17.96 -36.28
N ASN A 2 19.78 -17.32 -35.40
CA ASN A 2 19.48 -17.23 -33.95
C ASN A 2 18.15 -16.55 -33.58
N LYS A 3 17.75 -15.47 -34.29
CA LYS A 3 16.43 -14.84 -34.09
C LYS A 3 15.25 -15.78 -34.41
N LEU A 4 15.41 -16.64 -35.42
CA LEU A 4 14.37 -17.60 -35.83
C LEU A 4 14.25 -18.73 -34.81
N ILE A 5 15.38 -19.19 -34.26
CA ILE A 5 15.42 -20.20 -33.20
C ILE A 5 14.77 -19.67 -31.93
N PHE A 6 15.09 -18.43 -31.53
CA PHE A 6 14.45 -17.77 -30.40
C PHE A 6 12.95 -17.61 -30.59
N LEU A 7 12.51 -17.13 -31.77
CA LEU A 7 11.09 -16.96 -32.06
C LEU A 7 10.34 -18.30 -32.04
N LYS A 8 10.95 -19.37 -32.56
CA LYS A 8 10.37 -20.72 -32.59
C LYS A 8 10.31 -21.35 -31.19
N ALA A 9 11.35 -21.14 -30.37
CA ALA A 9 11.38 -21.57 -28.97
C ALA A 9 10.35 -20.80 -28.14
N TYR A 10 10.24 -19.48 -28.32
CA TYR A 10 9.23 -18.63 -27.69
C TYR A 10 7.81 -19.02 -28.11
N LEU A 11 7.56 -19.23 -29.42
CA LEU A 11 6.26 -19.68 -29.91
C LEU A 11 5.91 -21.07 -29.37
N ARG A 12 6.88 -21.99 -29.32
CA ARG A 12 6.68 -23.33 -28.77
C ARG A 12 6.39 -23.27 -27.27
N GLY A 13 7.13 -22.47 -26.50
CA GLY A 13 6.86 -22.20 -25.09
C GLY A 13 5.46 -21.64 -24.89
N PHE A 14 5.10 -20.60 -25.65
CA PHE A 14 3.77 -19.98 -25.66
C PHE A 14 2.65 -20.97 -26.02
N ILE A 15 2.85 -21.83 -27.01
CA ILE A 15 1.88 -22.84 -27.43
C ILE A 15 1.74 -23.91 -26.36
N VAL A 16 2.85 -24.52 -25.92
CA VAL A 16 2.84 -25.56 -24.88
C VAL A 16 2.17 -25.01 -23.62
N SER A 17 2.50 -23.80 -23.20
CA SER A 17 1.97 -23.19 -21.99
C SER A 17 0.49 -22.76 -22.14
N LYS A 18 0.07 -22.32 -23.33
CA LYS A 18 -1.35 -22.08 -23.66
C LYS A 18 -2.20 -23.35 -23.66
N PHE A 19 -1.62 -24.50 -24.01
CA PHE A 19 -2.27 -25.82 -23.98
C PHE A 19 -2.07 -26.59 -22.67
N LYS A 20 -1.10 -26.19 -21.83
CA LYS A 20 -0.90 -26.65 -20.45
C LYS A 20 -1.88 -26.00 -19.46
N VAL A 21 -2.95 -25.38 -19.96
CA VAL A 21 -4.17 -25.17 -19.19
C VAL A 21 -4.83 -26.55 -19.03
N GLN A 22 -4.22 -27.40 -18.22
CA GLN A 22 -4.73 -28.71 -17.86
C GLN A 22 -4.97 -28.75 -16.37
N ASN A 23 -6.23 -29.02 -16.04
CA ASN A 23 -6.72 -29.73 -14.87
C ASN A 23 -5.92 -29.48 -13.58
N ASN A 24 -6.40 -28.50 -12.80
CA ASN A 24 -6.26 -28.55 -11.35
C ASN A 24 -7.06 -29.76 -10.84
N ASN A 25 -6.52 -30.96 -11.02
CA ASN A 25 -6.92 -32.07 -10.19
C ASN A 25 -6.50 -31.67 -8.77
N ALA A 26 -7.47 -31.64 -7.87
CA ALA A 26 -7.26 -31.38 -6.46
C ALA A 26 -6.48 -32.56 -5.85
N GLU A 27 -5.17 -32.60 -6.06
CA GLU A 27 -4.31 -33.39 -5.19
C GLU A 27 -4.38 -32.76 -3.81
N THR A 28 -4.72 -33.58 -2.81
CA THR A 28 -4.72 -33.20 -1.40
C THR A 28 -3.28 -33.02 -0.93
N ASN A 29 -2.68 -31.89 -1.32
CA ASN A 29 -1.35 -31.51 -0.88
C ASN A 29 -1.40 -31.04 0.58
N ARG A 30 -0.37 -31.40 1.34
CA ARG A 30 -0.20 -30.97 2.75
C ARG A 30 -0.10 -29.44 2.88
N TYR A 31 0.46 -28.79 1.86
CA TYR A 31 0.66 -27.35 1.81
C TYR A 31 -0.02 -26.77 0.59
N LYS A 32 -0.61 -25.58 0.74
CA LYS A 32 -1.16 -24.80 -0.36
C LYS A 32 -0.14 -23.79 -0.85
N ASP A 33 -0.36 -23.35 -2.07
CA ASP A 33 0.50 -22.41 -2.76
C ASP A 33 -0.30 -21.19 -3.20
N TYR A 34 0.01 -20.04 -2.60
CA TYR A 34 -0.61 -18.76 -2.84
C TYR A 34 0.35 -17.81 -3.56
N GLY A 35 -0.21 -16.83 -4.26
CA GLY A 35 0.56 -15.70 -4.77
C GLY A 35 0.24 -14.41 -4.02
N ILE A 36 1.21 -13.52 -3.93
CA ILE A 36 1.02 -12.13 -3.50
C ILE A 36 1.33 -11.22 -4.68
N LEU A 37 0.39 -10.36 -5.03
CA LEU A 37 0.58 -9.29 -5.99
C LEU A 37 1.19 -8.11 -5.23
N ASN A 38 2.52 -8.06 -5.28
CA ASN A 38 3.38 -7.22 -4.47
C ASN A 38 3.69 -5.89 -5.20
N PRO A 39 3.26 -4.74 -4.65
CA PRO A 39 3.54 -3.43 -5.24
C PRO A 39 4.98 -2.95 -5.05
N SER A 40 5.76 -3.55 -4.14
CA SER A 40 7.14 -3.13 -3.88
C SER A 40 8.13 -3.61 -4.95
N ILE A 41 7.73 -4.57 -5.79
CA ILE A 41 8.58 -5.07 -6.88
C ILE A 41 8.57 -4.08 -8.04
N GLY A 42 9.74 -3.50 -8.32
CA GLY A 42 9.95 -2.59 -9.46
C GLY A 42 9.50 -1.15 -9.20
N THR A 43 9.42 -0.72 -7.94
CA THR A 43 9.14 0.67 -7.54
C THR A 43 10.25 1.22 -6.65
N ALA A 44 10.46 2.54 -6.70
CA ALA A 44 11.32 3.26 -5.76
C ALA A 44 10.53 3.79 -4.54
N ASN A 45 9.21 3.54 -4.47
CA ASN A 45 8.38 4.02 -3.38
C ASN A 45 8.45 3.06 -2.18
N LEU A 46 9.27 3.41 -1.18
CA LEU A 46 9.40 2.61 0.06
C LEU A 46 8.08 2.48 0.85
N GLY A 47 7.09 3.34 0.60
CA GLY A 47 5.74 3.17 1.14
C GLY A 47 5.09 1.85 0.71
N ASP A 48 5.35 1.37 -0.51
CA ASP A 48 4.81 0.08 -0.98
C ASP A 48 5.46 -1.11 -0.26
N LEU A 49 6.72 -0.98 0.17
CA LEU A 49 7.40 -1.98 1.00
C LEU A 49 6.76 -2.08 2.39
N ILE A 50 6.43 -0.95 3.03
CA ILE A 50 5.72 -0.93 4.34
C ILE A 50 4.36 -1.63 4.26
N ILE A 51 3.64 -1.41 3.15
CA ILE A 51 2.36 -2.09 2.89
C ILE A 51 2.59 -3.60 2.76
N TYR A 52 3.55 -4.00 1.93
CA TYR A 52 3.89 -5.39 1.71
C TYR A 52 4.29 -6.11 3.00
N ASP A 53 5.18 -5.54 3.80
CA ASP A 53 5.61 -6.13 5.09
C ASP A 53 4.41 -6.42 6.00
N SER A 54 3.47 -5.47 6.06
CA SER A 54 2.27 -5.60 6.88
C SER A 54 1.33 -6.66 6.33
N VAL A 55 1.11 -6.68 5.01
CA VAL A 55 0.27 -7.70 4.34
C VAL A 55 0.85 -9.09 4.51
N TYR A 56 2.15 -9.26 4.22
CA TYR A 56 2.84 -10.54 4.33
C TYR A 56 2.78 -11.08 5.75
N SER A 57 3.06 -10.25 6.77
CA SER A 57 2.97 -10.66 8.16
C SER A 57 1.56 -11.14 8.54
N LYS A 58 0.50 -10.45 8.09
CA LYS A 58 -0.88 -10.86 8.37
C LYS A 58 -1.27 -12.13 7.61
N LEU A 59 -0.89 -12.26 6.34
CA LEU A 59 -1.13 -13.48 5.57
C LEU A 59 -0.40 -14.67 6.17
N ARG A 60 0.83 -14.49 6.66
CA ARG A 60 1.59 -15.53 7.36
C ARG A 60 0.88 -16.00 8.62
N ASN A 61 0.24 -15.11 9.38
CA ASN A 61 -0.57 -15.51 10.54
C ASN A 61 -1.82 -16.29 10.16
N ILE A 62 -2.41 -16.02 8.98
CA ILE A 62 -3.59 -16.73 8.48
C ILE A 62 -3.19 -18.11 7.93
N TYR A 63 -2.06 -18.17 7.24
CA TYR A 63 -1.53 -19.35 6.55
C TYR A 63 -0.08 -19.60 6.98
N PRO A 64 0.14 -20.16 8.19
CA PRO A 64 1.48 -20.29 8.78
C PRO A 64 2.41 -21.17 7.93
N ASP A 65 1.89 -22.29 7.44
CA ASP A 65 2.68 -23.35 6.81
C ASP A 65 2.70 -23.28 5.27
N ASP A 66 1.86 -22.45 4.66
CA ASP A 66 1.66 -22.42 3.21
C ASP A 66 2.72 -21.59 2.47
N LEU A 67 2.86 -21.86 1.18
CA LEU A 67 3.78 -21.15 0.30
C LEU A 67 3.18 -19.83 -0.17
N PHE A 68 4.03 -18.81 -0.28
CA PHE A 68 3.70 -17.54 -0.92
C PHE A 68 4.76 -17.19 -1.96
N THR A 69 4.31 -16.95 -3.18
CA THR A 69 5.16 -16.46 -4.28
C THR A 69 4.77 -15.04 -4.65
N ASP A 70 5.75 -14.14 -4.70
CA ASP A 70 5.52 -12.75 -5.06
C ASP A 70 5.50 -12.51 -6.58
N PHE A 71 4.56 -11.68 -7.02
CA PHE A 71 4.43 -11.22 -8.40
C PHE A 71 4.24 -9.69 -8.42
N PRO A 72 4.85 -8.97 -9.37
CA PRO A 72 4.75 -7.51 -9.41
C PRO A 72 3.35 -7.03 -9.82
N THR A 73 2.90 -5.91 -9.24
CA THR A 73 1.76 -5.13 -9.79
C THR A 73 2.22 -3.94 -10.64
N GLN A 74 3.44 -3.45 -10.40
CA GLN A 74 4.03 -2.25 -11.03
C GLN A 74 4.81 -2.55 -12.31
N LEU A 75 4.99 -3.83 -12.65
CA LEU A 75 5.66 -4.29 -13.87
C LEU A 75 4.69 -5.11 -14.71
N TYR A 76 4.83 -5.05 -16.04
CA TYR A 76 4.07 -5.92 -16.92
C TYR A 76 4.57 -7.35 -16.75
N THR A 77 3.67 -8.29 -16.52
CA THR A 77 4.00 -9.70 -16.37
C THR A 77 4.09 -10.40 -17.71
N SER A 78 5.14 -11.21 -17.90
CA SER A 78 5.28 -12.08 -19.07
C SER A 78 4.21 -13.17 -19.10
N HIS A 79 4.13 -13.90 -20.21
CA HIS A 79 3.20 -15.03 -20.31
C HIS A 79 3.48 -16.12 -19.27
N ASP A 80 4.76 -16.44 -19.06
CA ASP A 80 5.19 -17.45 -18.09
C ASP A 80 4.85 -17.03 -16.65
N ALA A 81 5.04 -15.74 -16.33
CA ALA A 81 4.61 -15.19 -15.05
C ALA A 81 3.09 -15.34 -14.86
N MET A 82 2.28 -14.98 -15.87
CA MET A 82 0.82 -15.15 -15.78
C MET A 82 0.38 -16.62 -15.64
N ILE A 83 1.14 -17.57 -16.17
CA ILE A 83 0.86 -19.01 -15.99
C ILE A 83 1.20 -19.45 -14.57
N SER A 84 2.38 -19.06 -14.07
CA SER A 84 2.76 -19.30 -12.67
C SER A 84 1.77 -18.68 -11.69
N MET A 85 1.21 -17.51 -12.01
CA MET A 85 0.12 -16.89 -11.24
C MET A 85 -1.18 -17.71 -11.30
N ASN A 86 -1.53 -18.28 -12.46
CA ASN A 86 -2.70 -19.14 -12.61
C ASN A 86 -2.56 -20.46 -11.84
N GLU A 87 -1.35 -20.97 -11.64
CA GLU A 87 -1.11 -22.19 -10.86
C GLU A 87 -1.36 -21.99 -9.36
N ARG A 88 -1.34 -20.75 -8.86
CA ARG A 88 -1.64 -20.44 -7.45
C ARG A 88 -3.11 -20.66 -7.12
N HIS A 89 -3.38 -21.06 -5.88
CA HIS A 89 -4.74 -21.26 -5.37
C HIS A 89 -5.52 -19.93 -5.36
N LEU A 90 -4.93 -18.91 -4.74
CA LEU A 90 -5.41 -17.53 -4.72
C LEU A 90 -4.23 -16.56 -4.92
N LEU A 91 -4.56 -15.36 -5.39
CA LEU A 91 -3.61 -14.26 -5.58
C LEU A 91 -4.05 -13.07 -4.71
N PHE A 92 -3.35 -12.81 -3.61
CA PHE A 92 -3.65 -11.71 -2.71
C PHE A 92 -3.02 -10.41 -3.22
N VAL A 93 -3.83 -9.38 -3.47
CA VAL A 93 -3.30 -8.06 -3.78
C VAL A 93 -2.86 -7.38 -2.50
N SER A 94 -1.57 -7.03 -2.42
CA SER A 94 -0.97 -6.40 -1.25
C SER A 94 -1.23 -4.89 -1.21
N GLY A 95 -2.44 -4.51 -0.84
CA GLY A 95 -2.82 -3.12 -0.57
C GLY A 95 -2.67 -2.16 -1.75
N THR A 96 -2.04 -1.01 -1.49
CA THR A 96 -1.76 0.13 -2.39
C THR A 96 -3.00 0.78 -3.05
N ASN A 97 -2.81 1.86 -3.81
CA ASN A 97 -3.87 2.57 -4.57
C ASN A 97 -3.91 2.16 -6.04
N LEU A 98 -3.96 0.86 -6.32
CA LEU A 98 -3.84 0.35 -7.69
C LEU A 98 -5.17 0.23 -8.47
N LEU A 99 -6.32 0.36 -7.79
CA LEU A 99 -7.62 0.27 -8.45
C LEU A 99 -7.93 1.58 -9.17
N SER A 100 -8.56 1.54 -10.34
CA SER A 100 -8.92 2.74 -11.08
C SER A 100 -10.15 2.50 -11.97
N SER A 101 -10.74 3.58 -12.49
CA SER A 101 -11.89 3.51 -13.41
C SER A 101 -11.50 3.17 -14.85
N ASN A 102 -10.22 3.34 -15.22
CA ASN A 102 -9.73 3.24 -16.60
C ASN A 102 -8.34 2.57 -16.64
N LEU A 103 -8.28 1.24 -16.46
CA LEU A 103 -7.03 0.46 -16.49
C LEU A 103 -6.29 0.52 -17.84
N ASP A 104 -6.99 0.87 -18.93
CA ASP A 104 -6.44 1.09 -20.26
C ASP A 104 -5.69 2.42 -20.41
N ARG A 105 -5.84 3.33 -19.44
CA ARG A 105 -5.20 4.66 -19.43
C ARG A 105 -4.33 4.90 -18.20
N ILE A 106 -4.66 4.22 -17.09
CA ILE A 106 -4.02 4.40 -15.79
C ILE A 106 -3.33 3.09 -15.41
N PHE A 107 -2.00 3.12 -15.45
CA PHE A 107 -1.16 1.94 -15.31
C PHE A 107 -0.68 1.68 -13.87
N GLN A 108 -1.49 2.06 -12.88
CA GLN A 108 -1.18 1.82 -11.46
C GLN A 108 -1.22 0.32 -11.12
N TRP A 109 -2.06 -0.43 -11.83
CA TRP A 109 -1.98 -1.88 -11.91
C TRP A 109 -1.70 -2.26 -13.35
N LYS A 110 -0.55 -2.87 -13.64
CA LYS A 110 -0.17 -3.28 -15.00
C LYS A 110 -0.85 -4.57 -15.45
N ILE A 111 -2.18 -4.57 -15.32
CA ILE A 111 -3.07 -5.65 -15.73
C ILE A 111 -3.79 -5.29 -17.03
N HIS A 112 -4.01 -6.29 -17.87
CA HIS A 112 -4.65 -6.13 -19.17
C HIS A 112 -5.57 -7.30 -19.50
N PHE A 113 -6.34 -7.19 -20.58
CA PHE A 113 -7.37 -8.17 -20.97
C PHE A 113 -6.88 -9.62 -21.03
N GLY A 114 -5.65 -9.88 -21.50
CA GLY A 114 -5.02 -11.21 -21.49
C GLY A 114 -5.02 -11.93 -20.12
N HIS A 115 -5.00 -11.18 -19.01
CA HIS A 115 -5.07 -11.74 -17.66
C HIS A 115 -6.43 -12.34 -17.32
N LYS A 116 -7.52 -11.89 -17.97
CA LYS A 116 -8.89 -12.36 -17.66
C LYS A 116 -9.01 -13.88 -17.78
N ARG A 117 -8.36 -14.49 -18.76
CA ARG A 117 -8.43 -15.94 -18.99
C ARG A 117 -7.63 -16.71 -17.93
N LEU A 118 -6.45 -16.22 -17.58
CA LEU A 118 -5.50 -16.91 -16.70
C LEU A 118 -5.79 -16.65 -15.22
N LEU A 119 -6.35 -15.49 -14.86
CA LEU A 119 -6.58 -15.11 -13.47
C LEU A 119 -8.06 -15.16 -13.07
N LYS A 120 -8.89 -15.84 -13.87
CA LYS A 120 -10.34 -15.90 -13.65
C LYS A 120 -10.64 -16.40 -12.23
N ASN A 121 -11.37 -15.60 -11.46
CA ASN A 121 -11.82 -15.94 -10.10
C ASN A 121 -10.70 -16.25 -9.09
N LYS A 122 -9.48 -15.70 -9.27
CA LYS A 122 -8.32 -16.01 -8.41
C LYS A 122 -7.88 -14.87 -7.50
N VAL A 123 -8.20 -13.63 -7.86
CA VAL A 123 -7.60 -12.45 -7.21
C VAL A 123 -8.43 -12.02 -6.00
N VAL A 124 -7.76 -11.80 -4.88
CA VAL A 124 -8.37 -11.37 -3.61
C VAL A 124 -7.73 -10.06 -3.18
N LEU A 125 -8.55 -9.01 -3.05
CA LEU A 125 -8.07 -7.72 -2.56
C LEU A 125 -7.83 -7.78 -1.04
N MET A 126 -6.70 -7.22 -0.59
CA MET A 126 -6.38 -7.03 0.82
C MET A 126 -5.90 -5.60 1.04
N GLY A 127 -6.78 -4.73 1.55
CA GLY A 127 -6.46 -3.34 1.84
C GLY A 127 -6.26 -2.46 0.62
N CYS A 128 -6.80 -2.85 -0.53
CA CYS A 128 -6.62 -2.10 -1.76
C CYS A 128 -7.46 -0.83 -1.74
N GLY A 129 -7.00 0.20 -2.44
CA GLY A 129 -7.79 1.41 -2.63
C GLY A 129 -7.76 1.95 -4.04
N TRP A 130 -8.63 2.93 -4.26
CA TRP A 130 -8.80 3.62 -5.52
C TRP A 130 -7.72 4.68 -5.74
N TRP A 131 -7.24 4.78 -6.98
CA TRP A 131 -6.32 5.81 -7.42
C TRP A 131 -7.11 7.10 -7.69
N GLN A 132 -7.00 8.05 -6.75
CA GLN A 132 -7.63 9.38 -6.82
C GLN A 132 -9.17 9.34 -6.95
N TYR A 133 -9.78 10.51 -6.91
CA TYR A 133 -11.20 10.64 -7.23
C TYR A 133 -11.41 10.56 -8.73
N GLN A 134 -12.38 9.76 -9.17
CA GLN A 134 -12.59 9.45 -10.58
C GLN A 134 -14.09 9.30 -10.89
N GLY A 135 -14.44 9.41 -12.17
CA GLY A 135 -15.78 9.11 -12.66
C GLY A 135 -16.13 7.61 -12.61
N GLY A 136 -17.20 7.23 -13.31
CA GLY A 136 -17.64 5.84 -13.42
C GLY A 136 -16.57 4.92 -14.01
N ILE A 137 -16.65 3.63 -13.66
CA ILE A 137 -15.74 2.60 -14.16
C ILE A 137 -16.11 2.26 -15.61
N ASN A 138 -15.14 2.27 -16.51
CA ASN A 138 -15.40 1.97 -17.92
C ASN A 138 -15.64 0.46 -18.15
N LYS A 139 -16.23 0.12 -19.31
CA LYS A 139 -16.56 -1.28 -19.65
C LYS A 139 -15.34 -2.20 -19.68
N TYR A 140 -14.18 -1.71 -20.13
CA TYR A 140 -12.94 -2.46 -20.19
C TYR A 140 -12.49 -2.90 -18.78
N THR A 141 -12.42 -1.94 -17.87
CA THR A 141 -12.02 -2.12 -16.47
C THR A 141 -13.02 -2.97 -15.70
N ALA A 142 -14.32 -2.68 -15.84
CA ALA A 142 -15.37 -3.47 -15.21
C ALA A 142 -15.31 -4.94 -15.65
N ALA A 143 -15.04 -5.21 -16.93
CA ALA A 143 -14.91 -6.57 -17.45
C ALA A 143 -13.68 -7.29 -16.87
N ILE A 144 -12.57 -6.59 -16.61
CA ILE A 144 -11.40 -7.18 -15.95
C ILE A 144 -11.73 -7.52 -14.50
N TYR A 145 -12.16 -6.54 -13.69
CA TYR A 145 -12.45 -6.75 -12.27
C TYR A 145 -13.47 -7.85 -12.04
N LYS A 146 -14.60 -7.85 -12.75
CA LYS A 146 -15.64 -8.89 -12.63
C LYS A 146 -15.16 -10.31 -12.97
N THR A 147 -14.08 -10.41 -13.75
CA THR A 147 -13.57 -11.72 -14.20
C THR A 147 -12.50 -12.24 -13.27
N ILE A 148 -11.55 -11.40 -12.87
CA ILE A 148 -10.37 -11.86 -12.13
C ILE A 148 -10.62 -11.94 -10.62
N LEU A 149 -11.46 -11.06 -10.09
CA LEU A 149 -11.73 -11.00 -8.66
C LEU A 149 -12.54 -12.23 -8.24
N SER A 150 -12.09 -12.87 -7.16
CA SER A 150 -12.74 -14.07 -6.62
C SER A 150 -14.16 -13.77 -6.16
N LYS A 151 -15.09 -14.67 -6.49
CA LYS A 151 -16.49 -14.61 -6.08
C LYS A 151 -16.75 -15.38 -4.78
N ASP A 152 -15.76 -16.13 -4.31
CA ASP A 152 -15.92 -17.13 -3.26
C ASP A 152 -15.50 -16.59 -1.87
N VAL A 153 -14.77 -15.48 -1.84
CA VAL A 153 -14.27 -14.82 -0.64
C VAL A 153 -14.65 -13.34 -0.62
N LEU A 154 -14.54 -12.72 0.55
CA LEU A 154 -14.69 -11.27 0.64
C LEU A 154 -13.43 -10.55 0.15
N HIS A 155 -13.62 -9.38 -0.44
CA HIS A 155 -12.55 -8.45 -0.79
C HIS A 155 -12.41 -7.38 0.28
N SER A 156 -11.17 -7.20 0.73
CA SER A 156 -10.79 -6.17 1.69
C SER A 156 -10.31 -4.94 0.92
N VAL A 157 -10.98 -3.81 1.16
CA VAL A 157 -10.58 -2.49 0.67
C VAL A 157 -10.31 -1.56 1.84
N ARG A 158 -9.55 -0.49 1.60
CA ARG A 158 -9.05 0.39 2.67
C ARG A 158 -9.96 1.57 3.02
N ASP A 159 -10.96 1.86 2.20
CA ASP A 159 -11.85 3.02 2.36
C ASP A 159 -13.24 2.75 1.75
N GLU A 160 -14.26 3.45 2.25
CA GLU A 160 -15.64 3.32 1.75
C GLU A 160 -15.79 3.80 0.30
N TYR A 161 -15.00 4.78 -0.13
CA TYR A 161 -15.01 5.25 -1.51
C TYR A 161 -14.68 4.10 -2.49
N THR A 162 -13.64 3.33 -2.20
CA THR A 162 -13.24 2.15 -2.98
C THR A 162 -14.32 1.06 -2.94
N ALA A 163 -14.91 0.79 -1.77
CA ALA A 163 -15.99 -0.18 -1.63
C ALA A 163 -17.19 0.18 -2.53
N ASN A 164 -17.60 1.45 -2.49
CA ASN A 164 -18.71 1.97 -3.28
C ASN A 164 -18.43 1.93 -4.80
N LYS A 165 -17.19 2.20 -5.22
CA LYS A 165 -16.78 2.04 -6.63
C LYS A 165 -16.96 0.61 -7.12
N LEU A 166 -16.47 -0.38 -6.39
CA LEU A 166 -16.63 -1.79 -6.77
C LEU A 166 -18.09 -2.25 -6.74
N LYS A 167 -18.87 -1.83 -5.72
CA LYS A 167 -20.31 -2.10 -5.64
C LYS A 167 -21.08 -1.50 -6.82
N SER A 168 -20.69 -0.32 -7.31
CA SER A 168 -21.36 0.33 -8.45
C SER A 168 -21.29 -0.45 -9.77
N ILE A 169 -20.34 -1.40 -9.89
CA ILE A 169 -20.28 -2.34 -11.01
C ILE A 169 -20.85 -3.72 -10.64
N GLY A 170 -21.42 -3.92 -9.45
CA GLY A 170 -22.03 -5.18 -9.02
C GLY A 170 -21.07 -6.17 -8.36
N ILE A 171 -19.92 -5.70 -7.88
CA ILE A 171 -19.01 -6.50 -7.04
C ILE A 171 -19.39 -6.24 -5.58
N ASN A 172 -20.28 -7.06 -5.06
CA ASN A 172 -20.93 -6.84 -3.76
C ASN A 172 -20.22 -7.55 -2.59
N ASN A 173 -19.34 -8.51 -2.88
CA ASN A 173 -18.51 -9.21 -1.89
C ASN A 173 -17.29 -8.38 -1.45
N VAL A 174 -17.49 -7.09 -1.16
CA VAL A 174 -16.43 -6.15 -0.79
C VAL A 174 -16.77 -5.42 0.49
N ILE A 175 -15.79 -5.31 1.38
CA ILE A 175 -15.91 -4.68 2.70
C ILE A 175 -14.70 -3.78 3.00
N ASN A 176 -14.96 -2.67 3.69
CA ASN A 176 -13.91 -1.79 4.18
C ASN A 176 -13.30 -2.36 5.46
N THR A 177 -12.01 -2.66 5.39
CA THR A 177 -11.20 -3.19 6.50
C THR A 177 -10.10 -2.22 6.90
N SER A 178 -10.08 -1.00 6.36
CA SER A 178 -8.93 -0.09 6.40
C SER A 178 -7.65 -0.70 5.79
N CYS A 179 -6.53 0.03 5.90
CA CYS A 179 -5.22 -0.41 5.41
C CYS A 179 -4.60 -1.46 6.35
N PRO A 180 -4.08 -2.59 5.86
CA PRO A 180 -3.42 -3.63 6.65
C PRO A 180 -2.26 -3.14 7.51
N THR A 181 -1.63 -2.04 7.12
CA THR A 181 -0.57 -1.38 7.91
C THR A 181 -1.08 -0.85 9.25
N LEU A 182 -2.38 -0.59 9.39
CA LEU A 182 -2.97 -0.12 10.64
C LEU A 182 -3.46 -1.26 11.55
N TRP A 183 -3.57 -2.50 11.05
CA TRP A 183 -4.23 -3.60 11.77
C TRP A 183 -3.50 -4.08 13.04
N SER A 184 -2.29 -3.58 13.31
CA SER A 184 -1.57 -3.81 14.58
C SER A 184 -1.79 -2.71 15.62
N LEU A 185 -2.45 -1.60 15.27
CA LEU A 185 -2.69 -0.46 16.15
C LEU A 185 -3.96 -0.69 16.99
N SER A 186 -3.89 -1.65 17.92
CA SER A 186 -4.95 -1.86 18.91
C SER A 186 -5.05 -0.69 19.89
N PRO A 187 -6.15 -0.56 20.66
CA PRO A 187 -6.25 0.44 21.72
C PRO A 187 -5.08 0.39 22.71
N GLU A 188 -4.58 -0.80 23.03
CA GLU A 188 -3.42 -1.01 23.92
C GLU A 188 -2.13 -0.49 23.26
N LYS A 189 -1.96 -0.74 21.96
CA LYS A 189 -0.82 -0.22 21.20
C LYS A 189 -0.88 1.31 21.12
N CYS A 190 -2.05 1.89 20.89
CA CYS A 190 -2.24 3.33 20.87
C CYS A 190 -1.88 4.01 22.20
N LYS A 191 -2.19 3.38 23.34
CA LYS A 191 -1.80 3.88 24.68
C LYS A 191 -0.30 3.90 24.93
N GLN A 192 0.49 3.13 24.16
CA GLN A 192 1.95 3.13 24.27
C GLN A 192 2.60 4.28 23.48
N ILE A 193 1.85 4.98 22.64
CA ILE A 193 2.35 6.11 21.85
C ILE A 193 2.45 7.34 22.76
N PRO A 194 3.60 8.05 22.78
CA PRO A 194 3.76 9.28 23.54
C PRO A 194 2.68 10.32 23.23
N VAL A 195 2.24 11.02 24.28
CA VAL A 195 1.21 12.05 24.18
C VAL A 195 1.83 13.42 23.93
N SER A 196 2.93 13.70 24.62
CA SER A 196 3.64 14.98 24.56
C SER A 196 4.70 15.00 23.46
N LYS A 197 5.02 16.22 23.00
CA LYS A 197 6.02 16.51 21.97
C LYS A 197 7.41 15.96 22.33
N ALA A 198 8.08 15.37 21.35
CA ALA A 198 9.48 14.98 21.43
C ALA A 198 10.47 16.12 21.10
N SER A 199 11.75 15.96 21.45
CA SER A 199 12.78 16.96 21.12
C SER A 199 13.22 16.95 19.65
N GLU A 200 12.99 15.84 18.95
CA GLU A 200 13.39 15.61 17.56
C GLU A 200 12.16 15.25 16.72
N VAL A 201 12.25 15.44 15.40
CA VAL A 201 11.19 15.06 14.47
C VAL A 201 11.75 14.41 13.23
N VAL A 202 11.06 13.41 12.69
CA VAL A 202 11.28 12.89 11.34
C VAL A 202 10.16 13.31 10.41
N THR A 203 10.54 13.82 9.25
CA THR A 203 9.65 14.29 8.20
C THR A 203 9.94 13.60 6.86
N THR A 204 9.02 13.80 5.92
CA THR A 204 9.08 13.24 4.57
C THR A 204 8.43 14.19 3.57
N LEU A 205 8.97 14.21 2.34
CA LEU A 205 8.44 14.95 1.21
C LEU A 205 7.80 13.99 0.18
N THR A 206 6.91 14.53 -0.65
CA THR A 206 6.21 13.75 -1.68
C THR A 206 6.46 14.33 -3.07
N PHE A 207 7.53 13.86 -3.74
CA PHE A 207 7.98 14.40 -5.02
C PHE A 207 6.95 14.35 -6.16
N TYR A 208 5.98 13.43 -6.13
CA TYR A 208 5.00 13.27 -7.20
C TYR A 208 3.74 14.14 -7.02
N HIS A 209 3.66 14.87 -5.91
CA HIS A 209 2.63 15.87 -5.63
C HIS A 209 3.26 17.12 -5.00
N LYS A 210 4.34 17.66 -5.61
CA LYS A 210 5.09 18.82 -5.09
C LYS A 210 4.16 20.02 -4.79
N ASN A 211 4.41 20.71 -3.67
CA ASN A 211 3.92 22.06 -3.44
C ASN A 211 5.00 22.82 -2.67
N SER A 212 5.91 23.47 -3.41
CA SER A 212 7.13 24.05 -2.83
C SER A 212 6.85 25.05 -1.71
N GLU A 213 5.81 25.88 -1.81
CA GLU A 213 5.48 26.88 -0.79
C GLU A 213 5.04 26.23 0.54
N LEU A 214 4.12 25.28 0.46
CA LEU A 214 3.61 24.59 1.65
C LEU A 214 4.66 23.63 2.24
N ASP A 215 5.41 22.94 1.39
CA ASP A 215 6.44 22.00 1.82
C ASP A 215 7.61 22.75 2.48
N LYS A 216 8.00 23.95 1.99
CA LYS A 216 8.95 24.84 2.68
C LYS A 216 8.43 25.33 4.01
N THR A 217 7.15 25.74 4.06
CA THR A 217 6.51 26.20 5.29
C THR A 217 6.54 25.11 6.36
N MET A 218 6.22 23.86 5.99
CA MET A 218 6.37 22.71 6.88
C MET A 218 7.81 22.58 7.39
N LEU A 219 8.81 22.56 6.50
CA LEU A 219 10.22 22.41 6.90
C LEU A 219 10.69 23.53 7.83
N ARG A 220 10.25 24.78 7.60
CA ARG A 220 10.57 25.92 8.45
C ARG A 220 9.98 25.77 9.85
N ILE A 221 8.68 25.46 9.95
CA ILE A 221 8.02 25.21 11.23
C ILE A 221 8.73 24.10 11.99
N LEU A 222 9.08 23.00 11.32
CA LEU A 222 9.82 21.90 11.95
C LEU A 222 11.22 22.33 12.42
N SER A 223 11.96 23.05 11.60
CA SER A 223 13.31 23.53 11.91
C SER A 223 13.32 24.49 13.10
N GLU A 224 12.30 25.33 13.23
CA GLU A 224 12.15 26.31 14.34
C GLU A 224 11.67 25.67 15.65
N ASN A 225 10.92 24.57 15.57
CA ASN A 225 10.26 23.98 16.74
C ASN A 225 10.93 22.72 17.30
N TYR A 226 11.85 22.09 16.57
CA TYR A 226 12.55 20.89 17.02
C TYR A 226 14.06 21.13 17.03
N ASN A 227 14.76 20.50 17.97
CA ASN A 227 16.22 20.62 18.05
C ASN A 227 16.89 20.01 16.83
N LYS A 228 16.30 18.93 16.31
CA LYS A 228 16.81 18.19 15.16
C LYS A 228 15.65 17.70 14.29
N VAL A 229 15.81 17.89 12.99
CA VAL A 229 14.85 17.46 11.97
C VAL A 229 15.51 16.42 11.09
N TYR A 230 14.95 15.23 11.02
CA TYR A 230 15.37 14.18 10.11
C TYR A 230 14.49 14.18 8.88
N LEU A 231 15.07 14.29 7.69
CA LEU A 231 14.33 14.13 6.44
C LEU A 231 14.60 12.74 5.87
N TRP A 232 13.60 11.87 5.93
CA TRP A 232 13.70 10.54 5.32
C TRP A 232 13.40 10.59 3.82
N ILE A 233 14.44 10.35 3.02
CA ILE A 233 14.36 10.25 1.57
C ILE A 233 13.81 8.87 1.21
N GLN A 234 12.70 8.79 0.48
CA GLN A 234 12.18 7.48 0.04
C GLN A 234 12.65 7.10 -1.37
N GLY A 235 13.14 8.06 -2.14
CA GLY A 235 13.80 7.81 -3.42
C GLY A 235 14.53 9.06 -3.94
N MET A 236 15.30 8.89 -5.01
CA MET A 236 16.13 9.98 -5.56
C MET A 236 15.33 11.24 -5.91
N ASN A 237 14.08 11.10 -6.35
CA ASN A 237 13.25 12.25 -6.67
C ASN A 237 12.85 13.07 -5.42
N ASP A 238 12.76 12.45 -4.23
CA ASP A 238 12.56 13.20 -2.98
C ASP A 238 13.83 14.00 -2.62
N PHE A 239 15.01 13.41 -2.86
CA PHE A 239 16.30 14.11 -2.67
C PHE A 239 16.45 15.30 -3.62
N HIS A 240 16.16 15.09 -4.91
CA HIS A 240 16.15 16.19 -5.88
C HIS A 240 15.15 17.27 -5.50
N TYR A 241 13.94 16.88 -5.07
CA TYR A 241 12.93 17.84 -4.64
C TYR A 241 13.38 18.64 -3.42
N TYR A 242 13.97 17.98 -2.42
CA TYR A 242 14.53 18.69 -1.26
C TYR A 242 15.58 19.72 -1.68
N ASN A 243 16.51 19.36 -2.56
CA ASN A 243 17.53 20.30 -3.04
C ASN A 243 16.95 21.51 -3.78
N GLU A 244 15.78 21.37 -4.43
CA GLU A 244 15.07 22.50 -5.06
C GLU A 244 14.47 23.47 -4.04
N ILE A 245 14.05 22.98 -2.86
CA ILE A 245 13.31 23.78 -1.88
C ILE A 245 14.09 24.10 -0.60
N ASN A 246 15.27 23.55 -0.42
CA ASN A 246 16.10 23.75 0.76
C ASN A 246 16.51 25.22 0.91
N GLU A 247 16.21 25.80 2.08
CA GLU A 247 16.54 27.20 2.43
C GLU A 247 17.78 27.28 3.36
N ASN A 248 18.64 26.27 3.31
CA ASN A 248 19.81 26.11 4.20
C ASN A 248 19.42 25.99 5.68
N PHE A 249 18.41 25.16 5.95
CA PHE A 249 17.99 24.86 7.31
C PHE A 249 19.16 24.29 8.14
N HIS A 250 19.38 24.86 9.32
CA HIS A 250 20.57 24.60 10.14
C HIS A 250 20.59 23.23 10.83
N ASN A 251 19.43 22.57 10.97
CA ASN A 251 19.25 21.36 11.77
C ASN A 251 18.53 20.22 11.03
N ILE A 252 18.49 20.26 9.68
CA ILE A 252 17.96 19.15 8.87
C ILE A 252 19.05 18.15 8.50
N GLU A 253 18.89 16.90 8.93
CA GLU A 253 19.75 15.77 8.57
C GLU A 253 19.02 14.80 7.63
N LEU A 254 19.66 14.39 6.54
CA LEU A 254 19.10 13.42 5.60
C LEU A 254 19.27 11.99 6.12
N ILE A 255 18.19 11.22 6.11
CA ILE A 255 18.23 9.78 6.40
C ILE A 255 18.30 9.00 5.11
N SER A 256 19.15 7.96 5.10
CA SER A 256 19.36 7.09 3.94
C SER A 256 18.05 6.51 3.41
N PRO A 257 17.94 6.29 2.08
CA PRO A 257 16.73 5.79 1.44
C PRO A 257 16.56 4.27 1.60
N SER A 258 16.49 3.82 2.85
CA SER A 258 16.23 2.44 3.22
C SER A 258 15.22 2.36 4.36
N ILE A 259 14.49 1.24 4.40
CA ILE A 259 13.51 0.99 5.46
C ILE A 259 14.21 0.70 6.79
N GLU A 260 15.42 0.14 6.74
CA GLU A 260 16.28 -0.16 7.87
C GLU A 260 16.73 1.13 8.56
N ALA A 261 17.22 2.12 7.80
CA ALA A 261 17.65 3.39 8.36
C ALA A 261 16.48 4.12 9.04
N TYR A 262 15.29 4.07 8.42
CA TYR A 262 14.10 4.65 9.00
C TYR A 262 13.63 3.93 10.27
N ASN A 263 13.59 2.59 10.26
CA ASN A 263 13.22 1.81 11.44
C ASN A 263 14.20 2.04 12.60
N ASN A 264 15.51 2.03 12.31
CA ASN A 264 16.55 2.28 13.31
C ASN A 264 16.41 3.67 13.94
N LEU A 265 16.01 4.69 13.15
CA LEU A 265 15.73 6.01 13.68
C LEU A 265 14.50 5.99 14.62
N LEU A 266 13.38 5.43 14.16
CA LEU A 266 12.15 5.36 14.95
C LEU A 266 12.33 4.57 16.26
N GLU A 267 13.15 3.51 16.24
CA GLU A 267 13.42 2.65 17.40
C GLU A 267 14.25 3.33 18.50
N LYS A 268 14.97 4.43 18.19
CA LYS A 268 15.64 5.24 19.21
C LYS A 268 14.64 5.92 20.16
N GLY A 269 13.39 6.10 19.72
CA GLY A 269 12.37 6.83 20.46
C GLY A 269 12.69 8.32 20.59
N ASN A 270 11.92 9.02 21.44
CA ASN A 270 12.03 10.47 21.66
C ASN A 270 12.09 11.29 20.36
N ILE A 271 11.25 10.91 19.41
CA ILE A 271 11.09 11.56 18.11
C ILE A 271 9.61 11.60 17.75
N ASP A 272 9.16 12.69 17.14
CA ASP A 272 7.83 12.79 16.53
C ASP A 272 7.91 12.47 15.03
N TYR A 273 6.80 12.08 14.42
CA TYR A 273 6.66 12.08 12.96
C TYR A 273 5.72 13.20 12.53
N ILE A 274 6.18 14.06 11.62
CA ILE A 274 5.32 15.01 10.91
C ILE A 274 5.73 15.08 9.44
N GLY A 275 4.87 14.65 8.52
CA GLY A 275 5.24 14.66 7.10
C GLY A 275 4.16 14.24 6.12
N THR A 276 4.51 14.28 4.83
CA THR A 276 3.54 14.14 3.71
C THR A 276 3.32 12.71 3.22
N ARG A 277 4.12 11.74 3.68
CA ARG A 277 4.04 10.33 3.24
C ARG A 277 3.22 9.50 4.21
N LEU A 278 1.95 9.24 3.88
CA LEU A 278 1.02 8.42 4.67
C LEU A 278 1.67 7.17 5.31
N HIS A 279 2.29 6.30 4.51
CA HIS A 279 2.80 5.03 5.03
C HIS A 279 4.06 5.17 5.89
N ALA A 280 4.83 6.26 5.75
CA ALA A 280 5.89 6.57 6.70
C ALA A 280 5.29 6.90 8.08
N GLY A 281 4.27 7.77 8.12
CA GLY A 281 3.57 8.06 9.36
C GLY A 281 2.90 6.83 9.98
N VAL A 282 2.30 5.95 9.18
CA VAL A 282 1.76 4.69 9.72
C VAL A 282 2.86 3.80 10.28
N ARG A 283 4.03 3.73 9.65
CA ARG A 283 5.18 2.98 10.19
C ARG A 283 5.71 3.59 11.49
N ALA A 284 5.71 4.92 11.60
CA ALA A 284 6.01 5.61 12.85
C ALA A 284 5.04 5.19 13.96
N LEU A 285 3.72 5.19 13.70
CA LEU A 285 2.72 4.67 14.64
C LEU A 285 2.98 3.21 15.05
N GLN A 286 3.33 2.33 14.10
CA GLN A 286 3.68 0.93 14.40
C GLN A 286 4.87 0.81 15.38
N LYS A 287 5.77 1.81 15.36
CA LYS A 287 6.96 1.92 16.22
C LYS A 287 6.74 2.78 17.47
N ASN A 288 5.49 2.99 17.86
CA ASN A 288 5.11 3.78 19.03
C ASN A 288 5.52 5.26 18.97
N ILE A 289 5.54 5.85 17.76
CA ILE A 289 5.91 7.25 17.58
C ILE A 289 4.66 8.12 17.42
N ARG A 290 4.66 9.25 18.14
CA ARG A 290 3.62 10.29 18.05
C ARG A 290 3.66 10.90 16.65
N THR A 291 2.52 10.92 15.96
CA THR A 291 2.49 11.08 14.50
C THR A 291 1.41 12.06 14.06
N LEU A 292 1.77 12.98 13.16
CA LEU A 292 0.85 13.79 12.35
C LEU A 292 1.18 13.58 10.86
N ILE A 293 0.15 13.33 10.05
CA ILE A 293 0.32 13.13 8.60
C ILE A 293 -0.32 14.32 7.86
N LEU A 294 0.43 14.91 6.94
CA LEU A 294 -0.08 15.94 6.03
C LEU A 294 -0.56 15.27 4.75
N ALA A 295 -1.87 15.27 4.53
CA ALA A 295 -2.47 14.66 3.35
C ALA A 295 -2.17 15.48 2.08
N VAL A 296 -1.57 14.82 1.09
CA VAL A 296 -1.36 15.37 -0.26
C VAL A 296 -2.30 14.79 -1.31
N ASP A 297 -3.08 13.76 -0.93
CA ASP A 297 -4.07 13.13 -1.78
C ASP A 297 -5.19 12.48 -0.95
N ASN A 298 -6.13 11.84 -1.64
CA ASN A 298 -7.31 11.23 -1.04
C ASN A 298 -6.99 10.05 -0.10
N ARG A 299 -5.81 9.43 -0.16
CA ARG A 299 -5.52 8.21 0.61
C ARG A 299 -5.54 8.47 2.10
N ALA A 300 -4.81 9.49 2.54
CA ALA A 300 -4.75 9.85 3.95
C ALA A 300 -6.10 10.42 4.43
N ILE A 301 -6.77 11.20 3.58
CA ILE A 301 -8.08 11.81 3.89
C ILE A 301 -9.14 10.74 4.11
N GLU A 302 -9.29 9.79 3.19
CA GLU A 302 -10.34 8.76 3.29
C GLU A 302 -10.07 7.79 4.44
N ILE A 303 -8.82 7.36 4.64
CA ILE A 303 -8.47 6.52 5.79
C ILE A 303 -8.73 7.26 7.11
N SER A 304 -8.39 8.54 7.21
CA SER A 304 -8.59 9.33 8.43
C SER A 304 -10.06 9.40 8.86
N LYS A 305 -10.98 9.60 7.90
CA LYS A 305 -12.43 9.60 8.15
C LYS A 305 -12.91 8.28 8.77
N ASP A 306 -12.34 7.16 8.32
CA ASP A 306 -12.80 5.83 8.71
C ASP A 306 -12.24 5.38 10.06
N VAL A 307 -10.98 5.74 10.38
CA VAL A 307 -10.26 5.14 11.53
C VAL A 307 -9.69 6.15 12.51
N ASN A 308 -10.05 7.44 12.39
CA ASN A 308 -9.54 8.49 13.26
C ASN A 308 -8.00 8.61 13.24
N LEU A 309 -7.40 8.46 12.05
CA LEU A 309 -5.96 8.69 11.83
C LEU A 309 -5.67 10.19 11.90
N ASN A 310 -4.62 10.60 12.63
CA ASN A 310 -4.23 11.99 12.79
C ASN A 310 -3.72 12.59 11.48
N VAL A 311 -4.60 13.30 10.77
CA VAL A 311 -4.33 13.85 9.45
C VAL A 311 -4.84 15.28 9.40
N ILE A 312 -3.99 16.19 8.92
CA ILE A 312 -4.42 17.50 8.40
C ILE A 312 -4.19 17.51 6.90
N LYS A 313 -4.89 18.38 6.17
CA LYS A 313 -4.55 18.58 4.76
C LYS A 313 -3.26 19.39 4.68
N ARG A 314 -2.46 19.18 3.63
CA ARG A 314 -1.23 19.96 3.45
C ARG A 314 -1.53 21.46 3.28
N GLU A 315 -2.68 21.80 2.73
CA GLU A 315 -3.15 23.18 2.60
C GLU A 315 -3.31 23.88 3.97
N ASP A 316 -3.53 23.10 5.02
CA ASP A 316 -3.71 23.55 6.40
C ASP A 316 -2.39 23.40 7.20
N VAL A 317 -1.22 23.46 6.53
CA VAL A 317 0.10 23.21 7.14
C VAL A 317 0.35 24.00 8.43
N LEU A 318 -0.20 25.22 8.57
CA LEU A 318 -0.06 26.03 9.77
C LEU A 318 -0.71 25.38 11.01
N ASP A 319 -1.73 24.55 10.83
CA ASP A 319 -2.42 23.86 11.93
C ASP A 319 -1.52 22.81 12.60
N MET A 320 -0.39 22.44 11.98
CA MET A 320 0.59 21.54 12.59
C MET A 320 1.15 22.09 13.91
N VAL A 321 1.18 23.42 14.09
CA VAL A 321 1.62 24.06 15.33
C VAL A 321 0.75 23.62 16.51
N ASN A 322 -0.56 23.41 16.31
CA ASN A 322 -1.44 22.90 17.37
C ASN A 322 -1.02 21.51 17.84
N PHE A 323 -0.60 20.64 16.93
CA PHE A 323 -0.06 19.33 17.29
C PHE A 323 1.33 19.44 17.93
N ILE A 324 2.15 20.42 17.54
CA ILE A 324 3.47 20.61 18.16
C ILE A 324 3.30 21.08 19.60
N ASP A 325 2.47 22.08 19.84
CA ASP A 325 2.41 22.80 21.12
C ASP A 325 1.53 22.12 22.18
N ASN A 326 0.69 21.17 21.78
CA ASN A 326 -0.26 20.52 22.68
C ASN A 326 -0.05 19.01 22.73
N ASP A 327 -0.48 18.43 23.84
CA ASP A 327 -0.61 16.99 23.99
C ASP A 327 -1.60 16.39 22.97
N TYR A 328 -1.25 15.22 22.42
CA TYR A 328 -2.10 14.50 21.47
C TYR A 328 -2.20 13.02 21.83
N VAL A 329 -3.43 12.55 22.12
CA VAL A 329 -3.69 11.14 22.40
C VAL A 329 -4.02 10.42 21.10
N THR A 330 -3.19 9.45 20.72
CA THR A 330 -3.48 8.60 19.56
C THR A 330 -4.63 7.65 19.88
N ASN A 331 -5.66 7.62 19.03
CA ASN A 331 -6.84 6.76 19.20
C ASN A 331 -7.36 6.25 17.85
N ILE A 332 -6.76 5.18 17.35
CA ILE A 332 -7.15 4.57 16.06
C ILE A 332 -8.37 3.66 16.26
N LYS A 333 -9.42 3.87 15.45
CA LYS A 333 -10.68 3.12 15.47
C LYS A 333 -10.73 2.14 14.30
N LEU A 334 -10.17 0.94 14.48
CA LEU A 334 -10.16 -0.08 13.43
C LEU A 334 -11.54 -0.73 13.24
N PRO A 335 -11.94 -1.06 12.00
CA PRO A 335 -13.16 -1.83 11.71
C PRO A 335 -12.93 -3.33 11.96
N THR A 336 -12.65 -3.70 13.21
CA THR A 336 -12.27 -5.07 13.61
C THR A 336 -13.28 -6.13 13.14
N GLY A 337 -14.58 -5.86 13.30
CA GLY A 337 -15.62 -6.78 12.83
C GLY A 337 -15.61 -7.04 11.32
N ASN A 338 -15.16 -6.08 10.49
CA ASN A 338 -14.98 -6.31 9.06
C ASN A 338 -13.68 -7.07 8.79
N ILE A 339 -12.60 -6.77 9.51
CA ILE A 339 -11.34 -7.51 9.43
C ILE A 339 -11.58 -8.99 9.72
N ASP A 340 -12.30 -9.30 10.81
CA ASP A 340 -12.60 -10.68 11.22
C ASP A 340 -13.48 -11.41 10.21
N LYS A 341 -14.48 -10.72 9.63
CA LYS A 341 -15.31 -11.27 8.54
C LYS A 341 -14.48 -11.58 7.30
N TRP A 342 -13.56 -10.69 6.92
CA TRP A 342 -12.67 -10.91 5.79
C TRP A 342 -11.79 -12.15 6.02
N ILE A 343 -11.11 -12.21 7.17
CA ILE A 343 -10.27 -13.36 7.56
C ILE A 343 -11.10 -14.65 7.58
N SER A 344 -12.30 -14.61 8.16
CA SER A 344 -13.18 -15.78 8.23
C SER A 344 -13.63 -16.27 6.85
N SER A 345 -13.82 -15.36 5.88
CA SER A 345 -14.17 -15.74 4.51
C SER A 345 -13.07 -16.55 3.82
N LEU A 346 -11.82 -16.43 4.28
CA LEU A 346 -10.67 -17.18 3.77
C LEU A 346 -10.58 -18.60 4.34
N ASN A 347 -11.29 -18.93 5.42
CA ASN A 347 -11.19 -20.25 6.06
C ASN A 347 -11.57 -21.42 5.14
N LYS A 348 -12.41 -21.19 4.11
CA LYS A 348 -12.71 -22.22 3.08
C LYS A 348 -11.48 -22.65 2.29
N TYR A 349 -10.42 -21.84 2.33
CA TYR A 349 -9.15 -22.06 1.68
C TYR A 349 -8.06 -22.44 2.68
N LYS A 350 -8.33 -22.59 3.98
CA LYS A 350 -7.38 -23.20 4.92
C LYS A 350 -7.27 -24.71 4.71
#